data_AF-A0A1H0VUM4-F1
#
_entry.id   AF-A0A1H0VUM4-F1
#
_cell.length_a   1.000
_cell.length_b   1.000
_cell.length_c   1.000
_cell.angle_alpha   90.00
_cell.angle_beta   90.00
_cell.angle_gamma   90.00
#
_symmetry.space_group_name_H-M   'P 1'
#
loop_
_entity.id
_entity.type
_entity.pdbx_description
1 polymer ?
#
loop_
_entity_poly.entity_id
_entity_poly.type
_entity_poly.pdbx_seq_one_letter_code
_entity_poly.pdbx_strand_id
1 'polypeptide(L)'
;MISPRSALKFDLFAEASRQHKRDEVGDPLQVIARHIDFAELARLVDALIERGDGRKGGRPAYPVEVMVRILVLKRLYNLSDEQMEYQLLDRASYQRF
;
A
#
# COMPACT_ATOMS: atom_id res chain seq x y z
N MET A 1 -9.22 28.59 -27.23
CA MET A 1 -8.84 28.78 -25.82
C MET A 1 -8.02 27.58 -25.39
N ILE A 2 -6.76 27.77 -25.00
CA ILE A 2 -5.92 26.68 -24.47
C ILE A 2 -6.28 26.53 -23.00
N SER A 3 -6.89 25.41 -22.63
CA SER A 3 -7.19 25.12 -21.22
C SER A 3 -5.87 24.99 -20.45
N PRO A 4 -5.70 25.66 -19.30
CA PRO A 4 -4.47 25.55 -18.52
C PRO A 4 -4.27 24.09 -18.10
N ARG A 5 -3.03 23.59 -18.25
CA ARG A 5 -2.64 22.26 -17.76
C ARG A 5 -2.58 22.31 -16.23
N SER A 6 -3.70 22.09 -15.56
CA SER A 6 -3.73 21.85 -14.11
C SER A 6 -3.51 20.36 -13.82
N ALA A 7 -2.63 20.05 -12.86
CA ALA A 7 -2.51 18.69 -12.32
C ALA A 7 -3.75 18.29 -11.50
N LEU A 8 -4.46 19.28 -10.96
CA LEU A 8 -5.70 19.11 -10.22
C LEU A 8 -6.88 19.33 -11.17
N LYS A 9 -7.49 18.22 -11.60
CA LYS A 9 -8.81 18.24 -12.24
C LYS A 9 -9.88 18.09 -11.16
N PHE A 10 -10.87 18.96 -11.19
CA PHE A 10 -12.05 18.91 -10.34
C PHE A 10 -13.25 18.57 -11.23
N ASP A 11 -13.25 17.34 -11.74
CA ASP A 11 -14.35 16.79 -12.53
C ASP A 11 -14.82 15.45 -11.90
N LEU A 12 -15.95 14.94 -12.37
CA LEU A 12 -16.56 13.70 -11.85
C LEU A 12 -15.62 12.48 -11.98
N PHE A 13 -14.69 12.50 -12.94
CA PHE A 13 -13.80 11.39 -13.27
C PHE A 13 -12.33 11.70 -12.94
N ALA A 14 -12.10 12.66 -12.04
CA ALA A 14 -10.75 13.15 -11.78
C ALA A 14 -9.89 12.04 -11.17
N GLU A 15 -10.48 11.20 -10.32
CA GLU A 15 -9.80 10.06 -9.72
C GLU A 15 -9.47 8.98 -10.75
N ALA A 16 -10.43 8.59 -11.59
CA ALA A 16 -10.19 7.64 -12.69
C ALA A 16 -9.12 8.15 -13.67
N SER A 17 -9.13 9.45 -13.98
CA SER A 17 -8.12 10.08 -14.84
C SER A 17 -6.73 10.08 -14.20
N ARG A 18 -6.64 10.37 -12.89
CA ARG A 18 -5.37 10.27 -12.14
C ARG A 18 -4.87 8.82 -12.10
N GLN A 19 -5.78 7.87 -11.91
CA GLN A 19 -5.49 6.45 -11.88
C GLN A 19 -4.93 5.96 -13.22
N HIS A 20 -5.62 6.25 -14.33
CA HIS A 20 -5.16 5.92 -15.68
C HIS A 20 -3.76 6.48 -15.95
N LYS A 21 -3.54 7.75 -15.58
CA LYS A 21 -2.23 8.40 -15.77
C LYS A 21 -1.12 7.76 -14.91
N ARG A 22 -1.43 7.28 -13.71
CA ARG A 22 -0.46 6.51 -12.90
C ARG A 22 -0.10 5.19 -13.56
N ASP A 23 -1.10 4.49 -14.09
CA ASP A 23 -0.88 3.22 -14.77
C ASP A 23 -0.06 3.41 -16.07
N GLU A 24 -0.26 4.50 -16.81
CA GLU A 24 0.57 4.88 -17.97
C GLU A 24 2.04 5.18 -17.61
N VAL A 25 2.27 5.92 -16.51
CA VAL A 25 3.62 6.23 -16.03
C VAL A 25 4.32 4.98 -15.49
N GLY A 26 3.55 4.00 -15.03
CA GLY A 26 4.02 2.78 -14.41
C GLY A 26 4.26 2.97 -12.91
N ASP A 27 3.71 2.04 -12.12
CA ASP A 27 3.90 2.01 -10.67
C ASP A 27 4.94 0.93 -10.31
N PRO A 28 6.14 1.30 -9.82
CA PRO A 28 7.16 0.34 -9.41
C PRO A 28 6.67 -0.66 -8.36
N LEU A 29 5.74 -0.24 -7.48
CA LEU A 29 5.18 -1.10 -6.45
C LEU A 29 4.35 -2.23 -7.07
N GLN A 30 3.64 -1.95 -8.17
CA GLN A 30 2.91 -2.98 -8.92
C GLN A 30 3.87 -3.96 -9.61
N VAL A 31 5.05 -3.51 -10.03
CA VAL A 31 6.08 -4.41 -10.55
C VAL A 31 6.59 -5.34 -9.45
N ILE A 32 6.86 -4.81 -8.26
CA ILE A 32 7.27 -5.62 -7.09
C ILE A 32 6.18 -6.64 -6.74
N ALA A 33 4.92 -6.21 -6.67
CA ALA A 33 3.77 -7.08 -6.36
C ALA A 33 3.58 -8.21 -7.37
N ARG A 34 3.98 -8.04 -8.63
CA ARG A 34 3.94 -9.10 -9.65
C ARG A 34 5.06 -10.13 -9.52
N HIS A 35 6.21 -9.75 -8.97
CA HIS A 35 7.39 -10.61 -8.91
C HIS A 35 7.58 -11.29 -7.55
N ILE A 36 6.92 -10.79 -6.51
CA ILE A 36 7.01 -11.34 -5.16
C ILE A 36 5.69 -12.01 -4.81
N ASP A 37 5.74 -13.29 -4.47
CA ASP A 37 4.61 -13.99 -3.86
C ASP A 37 4.50 -13.60 -2.39
N PHE A 38 3.75 -12.53 -2.13
CA PHE A 38 3.52 -12.03 -0.77
C PHE A 38 2.69 -12.99 0.08
N ALA A 39 1.83 -13.80 -0.52
CA ALA A 39 1.02 -14.77 0.21
C ALA A 39 1.90 -15.89 0.79
N GLU A 40 2.83 -16.42 -0.02
CA GLU A 40 3.78 -17.42 0.46
C GLU A 40 4.74 -16.84 1.50
N LEU A 41 5.25 -15.62 1.28
CA LEU A 41 6.10 -14.94 2.26
C LEU A 41 5.35 -14.72 3.59
N ALA A 42 4.08 -14.31 3.52
CA ALA A 42 3.24 -14.13 4.70
C ALA A 42 3.01 -15.45 5.44
N ARG A 43 2.80 -16.56 4.72
CA ARG A 43 2.64 -17.89 5.32
C ARG A 43 3.90 -18.33 6.07
N LEU A 44 5.07 -18.11 5.48
CA LEU A 44 6.36 -18.41 6.13
C LEU A 44 6.57 -17.56 7.38
N VAL A 45 6.25 -16.26 7.31
CA VAL A 45 6.36 -15.35 8.46
C VAL A 45 5.35 -15.72 9.54
N ASP A 46 4.11 -16.05 9.19
CA ASP A 46 3.08 -16.42 10.15
C ASP A 46 3.45 -17.67 10.96
N ALA A 47 4.08 -18.65 10.31
CA ALA A 47 4.58 -19.84 10.98
C ALA A 47 5.70 -19.57 12.00
N LEU A 48 6.37 -18.42 11.90
CA LEU A 48 7.46 -18.01 12.81
C LEU A 48 6.99 -17.07 13.93
N ILE A 49 5.78 -16.51 13.83
CA ILE A 49 5.26 -15.56 14.81
C ILE A 49 4.49 -16.32 15.89
N GLU A 50 4.94 -16.20 17.15
CA GLU A 50 4.15 -16.61 18.30
C GLU A 50 3.02 -15.59 18.53
N ARG A 51 1.76 -16.05 18.40
CA ARG A 51 0.58 -15.23 18.70
C ARG A 51 0.03 -15.55 20.08
N GLY A 52 -0.39 -14.51 20.80
CA GLY A 52 -1.15 -14.68 22.04
C GLY A 52 -2.50 -15.37 21.79
N ASP A 53 -3.06 -15.98 22.83
CA ASP A 53 -4.23 -16.86 22.75
C ASP A 53 -5.53 -16.22 22.22
N GLY A 54 -5.57 -14.89 22.03
CA GLY A 54 -6.75 -14.13 21.58
C GLY A 54 -7.93 -14.18 22.57
N ARG A 55 -7.85 -14.96 23.66
CA ARG A 55 -8.91 -15.18 24.64
C ARG A 55 -9.08 -13.97 25.55
N LYS A 56 -8.04 -13.15 25.68
CA LYS A 56 -8.06 -11.89 26.43
C LYS A 56 -8.87 -10.76 25.77
N GLY A 57 -9.42 -11.00 24.57
CA GLY A 57 -10.15 -10.00 23.80
C GLY A 57 -9.23 -8.94 23.19
N GLY A 58 -9.82 -7.96 22.48
CA GLY A 58 -9.10 -6.90 21.79
C GLY A 58 -9.33 -6.88 20.28
N ARG A 59 -8.80 -5.86 19.60
CA ARG A 59 -8.87 -5.78 18.14
C ARG A 59 -7.99 -6.89 17.54
N PRO A 60 -8.52 -7.69 16.58
CA PRO A 60 -7.70 -8.66 15.88
C PRO A 60 -6.49 -8.01 15.21
N ALA A 61 -5.36 -8.72 15.21
CA ALA A 61 -4.19 -8.29 14.45
C ALA A 61 -4.51 -8.20 12.96
N TYR A 62 -3.84 -7.29 12.27
CA TYR A 62 -3.92 -7.24 10.81
C TYR A 62 -3.34 -8.52 10.18
N PRO A 63 -3.77 -8.87 8.95
CA PRO A 63 -3.17 -9.98 8.21
C PRO A 63 -1.66 -9.80 8.05
N VAL A 64 -0.90 -10.90 8.18
CA VAL A 64 0.57 -10.88 8.09
C VAL A 64 1.04 -10.33 6.74
N GLU A 65 0.33 -10.67 5.67
CA GLU A 65 0.67 -10.18 4.33
C GLU A 65 0.65 -8.64 4.24
N VAL A 66 -0.36 -8.01 4.83
CA VAL A 66 -0.46 -6.54 4.89
C VAL A 66 0.71 -5.96 5.68
N MET A 67 1.06 -6.58 6.82
CA MET A 67 2.19 -6.13 7.64
C MET A 67 3.52 -6.27 6.90
N VAL A 68 3.73 -7.38 6.17
CA VAL A 68 4.91 -7.61 5.35
C VAL A 68 5.02 -6.55 4.24
N ARG A 69 3.93 -6.25 3.53
CA ARG A 69 3.89 -5.18 2.51
C ARG A 69 4.22 -3.81 3.12
N ILE A 70 3.68 -3.50 4.29
CA ILE A 70 3.99 -2.26 5.02
C ILE A 70 5.47 -2.18 5.38
N LEU A 71 6.08 -3.27 5.85
CA LEU A 71 7.52 -3.29 6.15
C LEU A 71 8.38 -3.07 4.90
N VAL A 72 7.97 -3.60 3.74
CA VAL A 72 8.62 -3.32 2.46
C VAL A 72 8.52 -1.83 2.13
N LEU A 73 7.35 -1.20 2.25
CA LEU A 73 7.17 0.23 2.02
C LEU A 73 8.02 1.08 2.97
N LYS A 74 8.00 0.78 4.27
CA LYS A 74 8.83 1.45 5.27
C LYS A 74 10.31 1.38 4.90
N ARG A 75 10.79 0.21 4.45
CA ARG A 75 12.19 0.03 4.08
C ARG A 75 12.58 0.75 2.79
N LEU A 76 11.72 0.69 1.75
CA LEU A 76 11.97 1.32 0.46
C LEU A 76 12.02 2.85 0.55
N TYR A 77 11.16 3.43 1.39
CA TYR A 77 11.01 4.89 1.50
C TYR A 77 11.58 5.47 2.81
N ASN A 78 12.22 4.63 3.64
CA ASN A 78 12.81 4.99 4.93
C ASN A 78 11.86 5.77 5.84
N LEU A 79 10.62 5.25 5.99
CA LEU A 79 9.54 5.91 6.72
C LEU A 79 9.51 5.48 8.20
N SER A 80 9.19 6.43 9.09
CA SER A 80 8.75 6.11 10.45
C SER A 80 7.36 5.45 10.46
N ASP A 81 6.95 4.88 11.60
CA ASP A 81 5.60 4.32 11.74
C ASP A 81 4.51 5.38 11.55
N GLU A 82 4.67 6.57 12.13
CA GLU A 82 3.71 7.66 11.99
C GLU A 82 3.63 8.17 10.54
N GLN A 83 4.77 8.28 9.87
CA GLN A 83 4.81 8.65 8.46
C GLN A 83 4.16 7.57 7.59
N MET A 84 4.39 6.30 7.89
CA MET A 84 3.79 5.20 7.14
C MET A 84 2.27 5.24 7.23
N GLU A 85 1.71 5.47 8.42
CA GLU A 85 0.26 5.60 8.62
C GLU A 85 -0.32 6.74 7.78
N TYR A 86 0.28 7.94 7.87
CA TYR A 86 -0.17 9.09 7.09
C TYR A 86 -0.09 8.84 5.58
N GLN A 87 1.04 8.30 5.10
CA GLN A 87 1.25 8.06 3.67
C GLN A 87 0.35 6.95 3.12
N LEU A 88 -0.05 5.97 3.95
CA LEU A 88 -1.01 4.93 3.55
C LEU A 88 -2.40 5.52 3.28
N LEU A 89 -2.80 6.55 4.05
CA LEU A 89 -4.07 7.24 3.84
C LEU A 89 -4.05 8.18 2.62
N ASP A 90 -2.90 8.80 2.35
CA ASP A 90 -2.76 9.79 1.28
C ASP A 90 -2.45 9.17 -0.11
N ARG A 91 -1.63 8.11 -0.17
CA ARG A 91 -1.10 7.58 -1.43
C ARG A 91 -1.87 6.38 -1.96
N ALA A 92 -2.63 6.58 -3.03
CA ALA A 92 -3.31 5.48 -3.73
C ALA A 92 -2.38 4.35 -4.24
N SER A 93 -1.11 4.64 -4.58
CA SER A 93 -0.15 3.57 -4.93
C SER A 93 0.16 2.65 -3.77
N TYR A 94 0.16 3.16 -2.53
CA TYR A 94 0.43 2.32 -1.35
C TYR A 94 -0.81 1.49 -1.00
N GLN A 95 -2.01 2.03 -1.22
CA GLN A 95 -3.27 1.31 -1.01
C GLN A 95 -3.48 0.18 -2.03
N ARG A 96 -2.93 0.33 -3.24
CA ARG A 96 -2.95 -0.71 -4.29
C ARG A 96 -1.79 -1.71 -4.17
N PHE A 97 -0.76 -1.40 -3.40
CA PHE A 97 0.45 -2.23 -3.28
C PHE A 97 0.21 -3.44 -2.38
#